data_AF-A0A962PEB4-F1
#
_entry.id   AF-A0A962PEB4-F1
#
_cell.length_a   1.000
_cell.length_b   1.000
_cell.length_c   1.000
_cell.angle_alpha   90.00
_cell.angle_beta   90.00
_cell.angle_gamma   90.00
#
_symmetry.space_group_name_H-M   'P 1'
#
loop_
_entity.id
_entity.type
_entity.pdbx_description
1 polymer ?
#
loop_
_entity_poly.entity_id
_entity_poly.type
_entity_poly.pdbx_seq_one_letter_code
_entity_poly.pdbx_strand_id
1 'polypeptide(L)'
;MRLRQLPAILGALAVLLVSTALSAQDLSLEEVRRVFPQAAAITPLNGKVPAYIVRSERGQLGYAFTTVEVAPISAYSGKPIDALIGLGEDGVIRGVEILHHEEPILVIGVSDKDIENFVGQFTGKTVADRIRVGAHAREGYVGIDGISGATITTMVLASSVNKAVKLVAQTYGIPRSSAPAMPGMPAVDSGGAANGAVSSPEIPAWQMLWRDRIVEIALVSAALVLLLAILFLQDWLVEHTVLFHRLRVAYLLFTVFFIGFYCAAQLSIVNLLAFFHSMTSGFSWDTLLIEPVIFILWSFVAVSILLWGRGVFCGWLCPFGAAQDLISKAATRLGVEGYHLPQMVHERLWAIKYFILIALIGLSLDSMVNAARLAEVEPFKTTFILHFAREPVFVVYAVALLAISAINSKFYCKYLCPLGAALSFVTRFRIFDWLRRRRECGKPCQACAHQCQIAAIKPTGEIVDNECHYCLECQVTYWDEHRCPPLVEKRKKREVKAKMRAKKAQGVIASDS
;
A
#
# COMPACT_ATOMS: atom_id res chain seq x y z
N MET A 1 23.10 -46.72 29.89
CA MET A 1 23.79 -46.59 28.59
C MET A 1 24.16 -45.11 28.40
N ARG A 2 25.41 -44.85 28.00
CA ARG A 2 26.21 -43.68 28.39
C ARG A 2 25.81 -42.34 27.75
N LEU A 3 25.69 -41.30 28.57
CA LEU A 3 25.61 -39.85 28.25
C LEU A 3 26.87 -39.27 27.58
N ARG A 4 27.68 -40.08 26.88
CA ARG A 4 29.02 -39.70 26.40
C ARG A 4 29.12 -39.54 24.87
N GLN A 5 28.00 -39.65 24.15
CA GLN A 5 27.96 -39.58 22.68
C GLN A 5 27.22 -38.36 22.10
N LEU A 6 26.61 -37.51 22.93
CA LEU A 6 25.93 -36.30 22.45
C LEU A 6 26.83 -35.27 21.71
N PRO A 7 28.10 -35.03 22.09
CA PRO A 7 28.91 -34.04 21.37
C PRO A 7 29.39 -34.52 19.99
N ALA A 8 29.38 -35.84 19.73
CA ALA A 8 29.77 -36.40 18.42
C ALA A 8 28.64 -36.32 17.39
N ILE A 9 27.37 -36.39 17.84
CA ILE A 9 26.19 -36.31 16.96
C ILE A 9 25.88 -34.84 16.61
N LEU A 10 26.12 -33.89 17.53
CA LEU A 10 26.00 -32.46 17.27
C LEU A 10 27.11 -31.92 16.34
N GLY A 11 28.32 -32.49 16.40
CA GLY A 11 29.40 -32.17 15.46
C GLY A 11 29.14 -32.70 14.04
N ALA A 12 28.56 -33.89 13.91
CA ALA A 12 28.20 -34.46 12.61
C ALA A 12 27.01 -33.71 11.95
N LEU A 13 26.06 -33.20 12.74
CA LEU A 13 24.99 -32.34 12.21
C LEU A 13 25.50 -30.95 11.81
N ALA A 14 26.48 -30.39 12.54
CA ALA A 14 27.08 -29.10 12.20
C ALA A 14 27.95 -29.16 10.93
N VAL A 15 28.57 -30.31 10.63
CA VAL A 15 29.32 -30.52 9.37
C VAL A 15 28.38 -30.81 8.19
N LEU A 16 27.17 -31.32 8.42
CA LEU A 16 26.13 -31.42 7.39
C LEU A 16 25.37 -30.10 7.13
N LEU A 17 25.49 -29.11 8.01
CA LEU A 17 24.83 -27.80 7.90
C LEU A 17 25.72 -26.68 7.31
N VAL A 18 26.94 -26.99 6.86
CA VAL A 18 27.89 -26.00 6.29
C VAL A 18 28.12 -26.19 4.78
N SER A 19 27.45 -27.15 4.13
CA SER A 19 27.66 -27.41 2.68
C SER A 19 26.48 -27.08 1.76
N THR A 20 25.42 -26.45 2.25
CA THR A 20 24.49 -25.75 1.33
C THR A 20 25.02 -24.34 1.10
N ALA A 21 26.19 -24.27 0.47
CA ALA A 21 26.49 -23.13 -0.36
C ALA A 21 25.34 -23.02 -1.36
N LEU A 22 24.64 -21.89 -1.31
CA LEU A 22 23.72 -21.44 -2.33
C LEU A 22 24.47 -21.61 -3.67
N SER A 23 24.17 -22.65 -4.42
CA SER A 23 24.73 -22.80 -5.76
C SER A 23 24.19 -21.63 -6.56
N ALA A 24 25.09 -20.78 -7.06
CA ALA A 24 24.78 -19.95 -8.20
C ALA A 24 24.24 -20.91 -9.27
N GLN A 25 22.99 -20.72 -9.67
CA GLN A 25 22.35 -21.60 -10.62
C GLN A 25 22.93 -21.26 -11.98
N ASP A 26 23.98 -21.97 -12.37
CA ASP A 26 24.60 -21.80 -13.69
C ASP A 26 23.53 -22.01 -14.78
N LEU A 27 23.41 -21.03 -15.68
CA LEU A 27 22.46 -21.07 -16.79
C LEU A 27 22.72 -22.31 -17.65
N SER A 28 21.68 -23.11 -17.88
CA SER A 28 21.78 -24.30 -18.74
C SER A 28 21.66 -23.94 -20.22
N LEU A 29 22.27 -24.77 -21.09
CA LEU A 29 22.16 -24.59 -22.54
C LEU A 29 20.69 -24.73 -23.01
N GLU A 30 19.90 -25.60 -22.37
CA GLU A 30 18.47 -25.76 -22.62
C GLU A 30 17.67 -24.47 -22.37
N GLU A 31 17.98 -23.73 -21.30
CA GLU A 31 17.33 -22.45 -21.00
C GLU A 31 17.74 -21.38 -22.01
N VAL A 32 19.04 -21.28 -22.33
CA VAL A 32 19.52 -20.31 -23.33
C VAL A 32 18.92 -20.56 -24.72
N ARG A 33 18.62 -21.82 -25.07
CA ARG A 33 17.96 -22.15 -26.35
C ARG A 33 16.56 -21.55 -26.49
N ARG A 34 15.89 -21.20 -25.39
CA ARG A 34 14.55 -20.60 -25.44
C ARG A 34 14.58 -19.15 -25.93
N VAL A 35 15.65 -18.41 -25.62
CA VAL A 35 15.90 -17.05 -26.15
C VAL A 35 16.79 -17.04 -27.40
N PHE A 36 17.63 -18.06 -27.59
CA PHE A 36 18.47 -18.28 -28.78
C PHE A 36 18.29 -19.70 -29.33
N PRO A 37 17.28 -19.96 -30.18
CA PRO A 37 17.01 -21.31 -30.69
C PRO A 37 18.18 -22.01 -31.40
N GLN A 38 19.13 -21.23 -31.92
CA GLN A 38 20.32 -21.71 -32.64
C GLN A 38 21.55 -21.90 -31.73
N ALA A 39 21.40 -21.79 -30.41
CA ALA A 39 22.51 -21.93 -29.45
C ALA A 39 23.06 -23.37 -29.43
N ALA A 40 24.35 -23.49 -29.73
CA ALA A 40 25.11 -24.74 -29.70
C ALA A 40 26.05 -24.81 -28.48
N ALA A 41 26.56 -23.67 -28.00
CA ALA A 41 27.41 -23.59 -26.82
C ALA A 41 27.24 -22.26 -26.08
N ILE A 42 27.45 -22.29 -24.76
CA ILE A 42 27.52 -21.12 -23.89
C ILE A 42 28.88 -21.06 -23.20
N THR A 43 29.44 -19.87 -23.02
CA THR A 43 30.70 -19.67 -22.32
C THR A 43 30.54 -18.57 -21.28
N PRO A 44 30.78 -18.83 -19.99
CA PRO A 44 30.64 -17.82 -18.95
C PRO A 44 31.69 -16.70 -19.13
N LEU A 45 31.27 -15.46 -18.95
CA LEU A 45 32.12 -14.28 -18.90
C LEU A 45 32.37 -13.90 -17.44
N ASN A 46 33.57 -14.18 -16.95
CA ASN A 46 34.00 -13.80 -15.61
C ASN A 46 34.38 -12.31 -15.54
N GLY A 47 33.41 -11.42 -15.81
CA GLY A 47 33.53 -9.97 -15.76
C GLY A 47 32.93 -9.36 -14.49
N LYS A 48 32.95 -8.02 -14.38
CA LYS A 48 32.27 -7.28 -13.28
C LYS A 48 30.74 -7.42 -13.31
N VAL A 49 30.18 -7.67 -14.49
CA VAL A 49 28.77 -7.99 -14.70
C VAL A 49 28.74 -9.44 -15.20
N PRO A 50 27.97 -10.35 -14.60
CA PRO A 50 27.87 -11.73 -15.06
C PRO A 50 27.05 -11.85 -16.34
N ALA A 51 27.58 -12.58 -17.33
CA ALA A 51 26.88 -12.92 -18.57
C ALA A 51 27.52 -14.15 -19.23
N TYR A 52 26.86 -14.69 -20.24
CA TYR A 52 27.30 -15.84 -21.03
C TYR A 52 27.39 -15.45 -22.50
N ILE A 53 28.50 -15.76 -23.17
CA ILE A 53 28.57 -15.70 -24.63
C ILE A 53 27.81 -16.88 -25.20
N VAL A 54 26.89 -16.62 -26.12
CA VAL A 54 26.12 -17.64 -26.83
C VAL A 54 26.68 -17.82 -28.24
N ARG A 55 27.03 -19.05 -28.61
CA ARG A 55 27.54 -19.39 -29.94
C ARG A 55 26.66 -20.42 -30.65
N SER A 56 26.53 -20.26 -31.96
CA SER A 56 26.02 -21.26 -32.89
C SER A 56 27.18 -21.98 -33.59
N GLU A 57 26.87 -22.99 -34.40
CA GLU A 57 27.85 -23.63 -35.29
C GLU A 57 28.48 -22.67 -36.32
N ARG A 58 27.82 -21.53 -36.60
CA ARG A 58 28.22 -20.55 -37.61
C ARG A 58 28.91 -19.31 -37.04
N GLY A 59 29.06 -19.21 -35.71
CA GLY A 59 29.65 -18.05 -35.05
C GLY A 59 28.90 -17.62 -33.79
N GLN A 60 29.33 -16.50 -33.21
CA GLN A 60 28.72 -15.92 -32.01
C GLN A 60 27.36 -15.29 -32.33
N LEU A 61 26.37 -15.55 -31.48
CA LEU A 61 25.00 -15.04 -31.63
C LEU A 61 24.75 -13.80 -30.76
N GLY A 62 25.43 -13.73 -29.61
CA GLY A 62 25.27 -12.65 -28.65
C GLY A 62 25.55 -13.10 -27.21
N TYR A 63 24.80 -12.52 -26.28
CA TYR A 63 24.99 -12.65 -24.84
C TYR A 63 23.69 -13.09 -24.16
N ALA A 64 23.78 -13.99 -23.20
CA ALA A 64 22.69 -14.39 -22.32
C ALA A 64 23.01 -14.07 -20.86
N PHE A 65 22.05 -13.55 -20.11
CA PHE A 65 22.24 -13.18 -18.71
C PHE A 65 20.89 -13.10 -18.00
N THR A 66 20.90 -13.14 -16.67
CA THR A 66 19.69 -13.01 -15.86
C THR A 66 19.58 -11.64 -15.19
N THR A 67 18.36 -11.20 -14.95
CA THR A 67 18.10 -9.95 -14.20
C THR A 67 18.56 -10.05 -12.76
N VAL A 68 18.48 -11.21 -12.10
CA VAL A 68 18.88 -11.38 -10.69
C VAL A 68 20.39 -11.21 -10.52
N GLU A 69 21.19 -11.71 -11.46
CA GLU A 69 22.65 -11.61 -11.38
C GLU A 69 23.18 -10.23 -11.82
N VAL A 70 22.51 -9.57 -12.77
CA VAL A 70 22.97 -8.30 -13.35
C VAL A 70 22.36 -7.07 -12.66
N ALA A 71 21.06 -7.10 -12.37
CA ALA A 71 20.31 -5.95 -11.88
C ALA A 71 19.11 -6.40 -11.00
N PRO A 72 19.37 -6.97 -9.80
CA PRO A 72 18.31 -7.46 -8.93
C PRO A 72 17.52 -6.27 -8.37
N ILE A 73 16.32 -6.06 -8.91
CA ILE A 73 15.35 -5.11 -8.37
C ILE A 73 14.23 -5.93 -7.74
N SER A 74 14.01 -5.75 -6.44
CA SER A 74 12.93 -6.40 -5.71
C SER A 74 11.57 -5.98 -6.27
N ALA A 75 10.72 -6.98 -6.51
CA ALA A 75 9.34 -6.78 -6.92
C ALA A 75 8.39 -6.81 -5.71
N TYR A 76 7.09 -7.02 -5.92
CA TYR A 76 6.08 -6.87 -4.85
C TYR A 76 6.31 -7.86 -3.69
N SER A 77 6.83 -9.05 -3.99
CA SER A 77 7.18 -10.07 -3.00
C SER A 77 8.39 -9.72 -2.12
N GLY A 78 9.10 -8.63 -2.44
CA GLY A 78 10.40 -8.29 -1.83
C GLY A 78 11.58 -9.06 -2.42
N LYS A 79 11.33 -10.08 -3.26
CA LYS A 79 12.35 -10.82 -4.02
C LYS A 79 12.43 -10.31 -5.46
N PRO A 80 13.61 -10.35 -6.10
CA PRO A 80 13.75 -10.01 -7.51
C PRO A 80 13.12 -11.09 -8.41
N ILE A 81 12.63 -10.66 -9.57
CA ILE A 81 12.10 -11.56 -10.61
C ILE A 81 13.26 -12.00 -11.49
N ASP A 82 13.37 -13.32 -11.69
CA ASP A 82 14.43 -13.91 -12.51
C ASP A 82 13.99 -14.04 -13.96
N ALA A 83 14.52 -13.16 -14.80
CA ALA A 83 14.28 -13.12 -16.22
C ALA A 83 15.58 -13.36 -16.98
N LEU A 84 15.58 -14.39 -17.83
CA LEU A 84 16.61 -14.67 -18.81
C LEU A 84 16.46 -13.72 -20.00
N ILE A 85 17.52 -13.02 -20.35
CA ILE A 85 17.56 -12.07 -21.46
C ILE A 85 18.60 -12.55 -22.48
N GLY A 86 18.19 -12.66 -23.74
CA GLY A 86 19.08 -12.84 -24.88
C GLY A 86 19.32 -11.52 -25.61
N LEU A 87 20.57 -11.08 -25.68
CA LEU A 87 20.96 -9.82 -26.34
C LEU A 87 21.91 -10.12 -27.50
N GLY A 88 21.53 -9.73 -28.71
CA GLY A 88 22.36 -9.89 -29.90
C GLY A 88 23.58 -8.97 -29.89
N GLU A 89 24.59 -9.31 -30.70
CA GLU A 89 25.78 -8.47 -30.92
C GLU A 89 25.44 -7.11 -31.54
N ASP A 90 24.30 -7.02 -32.21
CA ASP A 90 23.73 -5.80 -32.79
C ASP A 90 23.00 -4.92 -31.77
N GLY A 91 22.93 -5.34 -30.49
CA GLY A 91 22.20 -4.64 -29.46
C GLY A 91 20.68 -4.81 -29.55
N VAL A 92 20.19 -5.82 -30.28
CA VAL A 92 18.76 -6.16 -30.36
C VAL A 92 18.45 -7.26 -29.34
N ILE A 93 17.37 -7.08 -28.57
CA ILE A 93 16.85 -8.10 -27.65
C ILE A 93 16.23 -9.23 -28.47
N ARG A 94 16.79 -10.43 -28.36
CA ARG A 94 16.35 -11.64 -29.09
C ARG A 94 15.22 -12.37 -28.39
N GLY A 95 15.16 -12.26 -27.06
CA GLY A 95 14.09 -12.82 -26.26
C GLY A 95 14.25 -12.47 -24.79
N VAL A 96 13.14 -12.48 -24.07
CA VAL A 96 13.08 -12.39 -22.61
C VAL A 96 12.14 -13.46 -22.10
N GLU A 97 12.56 -14.24 -21.12
CA GLU A 97 11.77 -15.31 -20.52
C GLU A 97 11.90 -15.28 -19.00
N ILE A 98 10.83 -15.63 -18.30
CA ILE A 98 10.85 -15.75 -16.84
C ILE A 98 11.31 -17.15 -16.45
N LEU A 99 12.43 -17.24 -15.74
CA LEU A 99 12.93 -18.49 -15.17
C LEU A 99 12.23 -18.80 -13.84
N HIS A 100 12.12 -17.79 -12.98
CA HIS A 100 11.54 -17.95 -11.65
C HIS A 100 10.99 -16.62 -11.12
N HIS A 101 9.83 -16.67 -10.48
CA HIS A 101 9.25 -15.55 -9.76
C HIS A 101 8.44 -16.02 -8.56
N GLU A 102 8.45 -15.25 -7.47
CA GLU A 102 7.63 -15.48 -6.28
C GLU A 102 6.61 -14.36 -6.10
N GLU A 103 6.08 -13.84 -7.20
CA GLU A 103 5.14 -12.72 -7.13
C GLU A 103 3.74 -13.22 -6.77
N PRO A 104 3.07 -12.64 -5.75
CA PRO A 104 1.69 -12.97 -5.44
C PRO A 104 0.70 -12.41 -6.49
N ILE A 105 1.17 -12.08 -7.70
CA ILE A 105 0.31 -11.56 -8.76
C ILE A 105 -0.60 -12.64 -9.37
N LEU A 106 -0.24 -13.92 -9.29
CA LEU A 106 -1.16 -15.01 -9.63
C LEU A 106 -2.44 -14.94 -8.79
N VAL A 107 -2.35 -14.34 -7.60
CA VAL A 107 -3.47 -14.13 -6.68
C VAL A 107 -4.33 -12.91 -7.04
N ILE A 108 -3.85 -11.96 -7.87
CA ILE A 108 -4.66 -10.84 -8.41
C ILE A 108 -5.38 -11.20 -9.72
N GLY A 109 -5.32 -12.47 -10.16
CA GLY A 109 -5.97 -12.93 -11.40
C GLY A 109 -5.13 -12.75 -12.67
N VAL A 110 -3.83 -12.42 -12.52
CA VAL A 110 -2.86 -12.38 -13.63
C VAL A 110 -2.30 -13.78 -13.82
N SER A 111 -2.36 -14.33 -15.03
CA SER A 111 -1.80 -15.66 -15.34
C SER A 111 -0.31 -15.58 -15.69
N ASP A 112 0.43 -16.68 -15.56
CA ASP A 112 1.82 -16.74 -16.04
C ASP A 112 1.93 -16.39 -17.52
N LYS A 113 0.89 -16.72 -18.31
CA LYS A 113 0.77 -16.34 -19.72
C LYS A 113 0.70 -14.83 -19.94
N ASP A 114 0.11 -14.07 -19.02
CA ASP A 114 0.07 -12.61 -19.12
C ASP A 114 1.46 -12.00 -18.89
N ILE A 115 2.24 -12.62 -18.00
CA ILE A 115 3.65 -12.25 -17.77
C ILE A 115 4.49 -12.60 -19.00
N GLU A 116 4.31 -13.80 -19.57
CA GLU A 116 4.96 -14.22 -20.82
C GLU A 116 4.65 -13.26 -21.98
N ASN A 117 3.37 -12.90 -22.16
CA ASN A 117 2.94 -11.92 -23.17
C ASN A 117 3.58 -10.55 -22.93
N PHE A 118 3.71 -10.13 -21.66
CA PHE A 118 4.36 -8.88 -21.30
C PHE A 118 5.86 -8.87 -21.65
N VAL A 119 6.60 -9.90 -21.25
CA VAL A 119 8.05 -9.99 -21.54
C VAL A 119 8.33 -10.19 -23.03
N GLY A 120 7.42 -10.84 -23.76
CA GLY A 120 7.50 -10.99 -25.21
C GLY A 120 7.56 -9.66 -25.96
N GLN A 121 7.00 -8.57 -25.41
CA GLN A 121 7.03 -7.25 -26.02
C GLN A 121 8.44 -6.64 -26.13
N PHE A 122 9.42 -7.13 -25.35
CA PHE A 122 10.80 -6.68 -25.41
C PHE A 122 11.57 -7.22 -26.62
N THR A 123 11.12 -8.34 -27.19
CA THR A 123 11.75 -8.95 -28.35
C THR A 123 11.72 -8.00 -29.54
N GLY A 124 12.87 -7.85 -30.21
CA GLY A 124 13.06 -6.95 -31.35
C GLY A 124 13.33 -5.49 -30.98
N LYS A 125 13.27 -5.11 -29.70
CA LYS A 125 13.67 -3.77 -29.23
C LYS A 125 15.18 -3.68 -29.05
N THR A 126 15.72 -2.47 -29.12
CA THR A 126 17.18 -2.22 -29.09
C THR A 126 17.65 -1.67 -27.75
N VAL A 127 18.95 -1.79 -27.45
CA VAL A 127 19.60 -1.15 -26.28
C VAL A 127 19.41 0.38 -26.28
N ALA A 128 19.25 0.99 -27.46
CA ALA A 128 19.05 2.44 -27.60
C ALA A 128 17.63 2.88 -27.24
N ASP A 129 16.65 1.95 -27.28
CA ASP A 129 15.26 2.26 -27.06
C ASP A 129 15.00 2.68 -25.61
N ARG A 130 14.21 3.74 -25.45
CA ARG A 130 13.67 4.13 -24.13
C ARG A 130 12.36 3.38 -23.90
N ILE A 131 12.47 2.09 -23.61
CA ILE A 131 11.32 1.20 -23.43
C ILE A 131 10.58 1.54 -22.14
N ARG A 132 9.27 1.77 -22.22
CA ARG A 132 8.48 2.22 -21.07
C ARG A 132 7.03 1.73 -21.11
N VAL A 133 6.54 1.26 -19.96
CA VAL A 133 5.15 0.83 -19.78
C VAL A 133 4.19 2.02 -19.91
N GLY A 134 3.16 1.87 -20.74
CA GLY A 134 2.09 2.85 -20.95
C GLY A 134 2.51 4.14 -21.66
N ALA A 135 3.64 4.15 -22.37
CA ALA A 135 4.22 5.35 -22.98
C ALA A 135 3.98 5.51 -24.50
N HIS A 136 2.97 4.84 -25.07
CA HIS A 136 2.70 4.83 -26.52
C HIS A 136 2.54 6.23 -27.15
N ALA A 137 2.06 7.22 -26.39
CA ALA A 137 1.82 8.58 -26.87
C ALA A 137 2.96 9.58 -26.57
N ARG A 138 4.10 9.12 -26.04
CA ARG A 138 5.18 10.01 -25.55
C ARG A 138 6.35 10.03 -26.53
N GLU A 139 6.64 11.21 -27.10
CA GLU A 139 7.77 11.38 -28.02
C GLU A 139 9.10 10.92 -27.39
N GLY A 140 9.87 10.13 -28.16
CA GLY A 140 11.17 9.61 -27.75
C GLY A 140 11.14 8.38 -26.82
N TYR A 141 9.98 7.76 -26.59
CA TYR A 141 9.85 6.51 -25.85
C TYR A 141 9.26 5.40 -26.72
N VAL A 142 9.66 4.16 -26.45
CA VAL A 142 9.04 2.96 -27.04
C VAL A 142 8.05 2.41 -26.01
N GLY A 143 6.76 2.57 -26.28
CA GLY A 143 5.70 2.09 -25.40
C GLY A 143 5.60 0.57 -25.37
N ILE A 144 5.38 0.00 -24.19
CA ILE A 144 4.89 -1.37 -23.99
C ILE A 144 3.63 -1.36 -23.13
N ASP A 145 2.76 -2.33 -23.32
CA ASP A 145 1.52 -2.46 -22.55
C ASP A 145 1.82 -3.02 -21.16
N GLY A 146 1.20 -2.47 -20.12
CA GLY A 146 1.25 -3.03 -18.77
C GLY A 146 0.18 -4.09 -18.56
N ILE A 147 0.39 -4.94 -17.56
CA ILE A 147 -0.63 -5.89 -17.11
C ILE A 147 -1.55 -5.20 -16.10
N SER A 148 -2.85 -5.19 -16.38
CA SER A 148 -3.89 -4.62 -15.51
C SER A 148 -3.83 -5.24 -14.11
N GLY A 149 -3.78 -4.40 -13.08
CA GLY A 149 -3.68 -4.83 -11.68
C GLY A 149 -2.27 -5.23 -11.21
N ALA A 150 -1.31 -5.43 -12.13
CA ALA A 150 0.10 -5.77 -11.86
C ALA A 150 1.05 -4.61 -12.21
N THR A 151 0.67 -3.37 -11.87
CA THR A 151 1.45 -2.18 -12.23
C THR A 151 2.87 -2.22 -11.64
N ILE A 152 3.04 -2.65 -10.38
CA ILE A 152 4.37 -2.70 -9.75
C ILE A 152 5.25 -3.74 -10.45
N THR A 153 4.74 -4.96 -10.60
CA THR A 153 5.46 -6.08 -11.20
C THR A 153 5.87 -5.77 -12.65
N THR A 154 4.96 -5.23 -13.46
CA THR A 154 5.27 -4.85 -14.86
C THR A 154 6.31 -3.75 -14.94
N MET A 155 6.25 -2.75 -14.05
CA MET A 155 7.21 -1.67 -14.00
C MET A 155 8.58 -2.12 -13.49
N VAL A 156 8.63 -2.98 -12.47
CA VAL A 156 9.87 -3.56 -11.93
C VAL A 156 10.52 -4.44 -12.99
N LEU A 157 9.75 -5.34 -13.61
CA LEU A 157 10.25 -6.23 -14.66
C LEU A 157 10.81 -5.41 -15.83
N ALA A 158 10.07 -4.41 -16.32
CA ALA A 158 10.57 -3.52 -17.36
C ALA A 158 11.84 -2.76 -16.94
N SER A 159 11.92 -2.31 -15.70
CA SER A 159 13.10 -1.61 -15.17
C SER A 159 14.30 -2.54 -15.04
N SER A 160 14.10 -3.77 -14.55
CA SER A 160 15.12 -4.80 -14.41
C SER A 160 15.70 -5.19 -15.77
N VAL A 161 14.84 -5.45 -16.76
CA VAL A 161 15.26 -5.77 -18.14
C VAL A 161 16.04 -4.60 -18.74
N ASN A 162 15.49 -3.38 -18.69
CA ASN A 162 16.16 -2.18 -19.23
C ASN A 162 17.52 -1.92 -18.58
N LYS A 163 17.62 -2.08 -17.25
CA LYS A 163 18.86 -1.86 -16.51
C LYS A 163 19.88 -2.94 -16.82
N ALA A 164 19.46 -4.21 -16.86
CA ALA A 164 20.33 -5.33 -17.15
C ALA A 164 20.90 -5.25 -18.58
N VAL A 165 20.05 -5.01 -19.58
CA VAL A 165 20.45 -4.83 -20.98
C VAL A 165 21.46 -3.69 -21.14
N LYS A 166 21.23 -2.54 -20.48
CA LYS A 166 22.16 -1.40 -20.53
C LYS A 166 23.50 -1.71 -19.87
N LEU A 167 23.50 -2.35 -18.71
CA LEU A 167 24.73 -2.70 -17.99
C LEU A 167 25.59 -3.68 -18.79
N VAL A 168 24.98 -4.72 -19.34
CA VAL A 168 25.68 -5.71 -20.18
C VAL A 168 26.20 -5.04 -21.45
N ALA A 169 25.37 -4.26 -22.14
CA ALA A 169 25.79 -3.57 -23.37
C ALA A 169 26.96 -2.60 -23.14
N GLN A 170 26.94 -1.84 -22.04
CA GLN A 170 28.04 -0.93 -21.68
C GLN A 170 29.31 -1.70 -21.30
N THR A 171 29.17 -2.80 -20.55
CA THR A 171 30.32 -3.56 -20.03
C THR A 171 31.03 -4.32 -21.15
N TYR A 172 30.29 -4.87 -22.12
CA TYR A 172 30.84 -5.67 -23.21
C TYR A 172 30.93 -4.92 -24.54
N GLY A 173 30.72 -3.60 -24.55
CA GLY A 173 30.91 -2.76 -25.74
C GLY A 173 29.92 -3.05 -26.87
N ILE A 174 28.71 -3.50 -26.57
CA ILE A 174 27.69 -3.80 -27.56
C ILE A 174 27.17 -2.47 -28.15
N PRO A 175 27.18 -2.30 -29.49
CA PRO A 175 26.78 -1.06 -30.12
C PRO A 175 25.32 -0.68 -29.80
N ARG A 176 25.09 0.62 -29.57
CA ARG A 176 23.74 1.21 -29.49
C ARG A 176 23.19 1.35 -30.90
N SER A 177 22.92 0.25 -31.59
CA SER A 177 22.47 0.32 -32.98
C SER A 177 21.02 0.81 -33.07
N SER A 178 20.78 1.77 -33.96
CA SER A 178 19.47 2.07 -34.55
C SER A 178 19.46 1.91 -36.08
N ALA A 179 20.36 1.12 -36.66
CA ALA A 179 20.30 0.71 -38.09
C ALA A 179 21.21 -0.50 -38.40
N PRO A 180 20.80 -1.42 -39.30
CA PRO A 180 21.67 -2.50 -39.79
C PRO A 180 22.82 -1.92 -40.64
N ALA A 181 24.03 -2.41 -40.42
CA ALA A 181 25.18 -2.08 -41.25
C ALA A 181 24.94 -2.56 -42.69
N MET A 182 24.83 -1.64 -43.65
CA MET A 182 24.86 -1.99 -45.07
C MET A 182 26.31 -2.26 -45.52
N PRO A 183 26.57 -3.27 -46.35
CA PRO A 183 27.91 -3.54 -46.85
C PRO A 183 28.31 -2.50 -47.90
N GLY A 184 29.41 -1.76 -47.68
CA GLY A 184 30.03 -0.93 -48.73
C GLY A 184 30.50 0.48 -48.36
N MET A 185 30.47 0.90 -47.09
CA MET A 185 31.12 2.16 -46.67
C MET A 185 32.35 1.87 -45.80
N PRO A 186 33.47 2.59 -46.01
CA PRO A 186 34.67 2.38 -45.20
C PRO A 186 34.40 2.73 -43.75
N ALA A 187 34.94 1.91 -42.85
CA ALA A 187 34.90 2.14 -41.41
C ALA A 187 35.48 3.52 -41.12
N VAL A 188 34.68 4.39 -40.49
CA VAL A 188 35.21 5.63 -39.91
C VAL A 188 35.92 5.22 -38.63
N ASP A 189 37.25 5.30 -38.68
CA ASP A 189 38.13 5.10 -37.54
C ASP A 189 37.69 5.98 -36.36
N SER A 190 37.21 5.33 -35.30
CA SER A 190 36.95 5.97 -34.00
C SER A 190 38.25 6.08 -33.22
N GLY A 191 39.24 6.77 -33.80
CA GLY A 191 40.49 7.12 -33.17
C GLY A 191 40.42 8.51 -32.55
N GLY A 192 40.25 8.58 -31.23
CA GLY A 192 40.66 9.74 -30.43
C GLY A 192 39.57 10.72 -30.02
N ALA A 193 39.01 10.50 -28.82
CA ALA A 193 38.81 11.55 -27.81
C ALA A 193 38.42 10.88 -26.48
N ALA A 194 39.43 10.63 -25.65
CA ALA A 194 39.24 10.55 -24.21
C ALA A 194 38.71 11.90 -23.69
N ASN A 195 37.96 11.83 -22.57
CA ASN A 195 37.42 12.93 -21.77
C ASN A 195 36.12 13.57 -22.29
N GLY A 196 35.03 12.88 -21.95
CA GLY A 196 33.68 13.43 -22.02
C GLY A 196 32.70 12.41 -21.50
N ALA A 197 32.88 11.95 -20.26
CA ALA A 197 31.83 11.25 -19.54
C ALA A 197 30.65 12.21 -19.38
N VAL A 198 29.78 12.29 -20.38
CA VAL A 198 28.41 12.75 -20.19
C VAL A 198 27.68 11.57 -19.53
N SER A 199 28.01 11.32 -18.27
CA SER A 199 27.11 10.68 -17.34
C SER A 199 25.91 11.62 -17.20
N SER A 200 24.96 11.50 -18.12
CA SER A 200 23.59 11.95 -17.85
C SER A 200 23.24 11.29 -16.52
N PRO A 201 22.93 12.04 -15.44
CA PRO A 201 22.67 11.43 -14.15
C PRO A 201 21.56 10.41 -14.35
N GLU A 202 21.86 9.13 -14.13
CA GLU A 202 20.87 8.06 -14.17
C GLU A 202 19.89 8.34 -13.03
N ILE A 203 18.80 9.03 -13.37
CA ILE A 203 17.73 9.37 -12.44
C ILE A 203 17.23 8.03 -11.87
N PRO A 204 17.29 7.80 -10.54
CA PRO A 204 16.74 6.62 -9.92
C PRO A 204 15.28 6.40 -10.31
N ALA A 205 14.87 5.14 -10.52
CA ALA A 205 13.54 4.81 -11.02
C ALA A 205 12.39 5.44 -10.18
N TRP A 206 12.58 5.56 -8.87
CA TRP A 206 11.61 6.22 -7.98
C TRP A 206 11.45 7.71 -8.29
N GLN A 207 12.52 8.45 -8.64
CA GLN A 207 12.44 9.88 -8.96
C GLN A 207 11.59 10.12 -10.22
N MET A 208 11.70 9.23 -11.21
CA MET A 208 10.85 9.30 -12.41
C MET A 208 9.38 9.07 -12.04
N LEU A 209 9.11 8.11 -11.15
CA LEU A 209 7.76 7.75 -10.73
C LEU A 209 7.06 8.87 -9.96
N TRP A 210 7.79 9.55 -9.09
CA TRP A 210 7.28 10.70 -8.34
C TRP A 210 6.93 11.87 -9.28
N ARG A 211 7.72 12.05 -10.35
CA ARG A 211 7.44 13.07 -11.36
C ARG A 211 6.20 12.74 -12.19
N ASP A 212 6.01 11.48 -12.56
CA ASP A 212 4.84 11.08 -13.35
C ASP A 212 3.54 11.06 -12.52
N ARG A 213 3.60 10.83 -11.21
CA ARG A 213 2.45 10.87 -10.29
C ARG A 213 2.31 12.20 -9.52
N ILE A 214 2.87 13.29 -10.03
CA ILE A 214 2.92 14.57 -9.30
C ILE A 214 1.53 15.13 -8.95
N VAL A 215 0.53 14.93 -9.83
CA VAL A 215 -0.85 15.39 -9.58
C VAL A 215 -1.48 14.60 -8.44
N GLU A 216 -1.29 13.28 -8.41
CA GLU A 216 -1.79 12.41 -7.34
C GLU A 216 -1.16 12.80 -6.00
N ILE A 217 0.16 12.98 -5.98
CA ILE A 217 0.92 13.44 -4.82
C ILE A 217 0.39 14.77 -4.33
N ALA A 218 0.24 15.77 -5.20
CA ALA A 218 -0.24 17.09 -4.83
C ALA A 218 -1.64 17.04 -4.23
N LEU A 219 -2.57 16.28 -4.82
CA LEU A 219 -3.93 16.12 -4.32
C LEU A 219 -3.98 15.40 -2.97
N VAL A 220 -3.22 14.32 -2.80
CA VAL A 220 -3.14 13.60 -1.52
C VAL A 220 -2.50 14.48 -0.45
N SER A 221 -1.39 15.15 -0.74
CA SER A 221 -0.74 16.07 0.19
C SER A 221 -1.68 17.21 0.59
N ALA A 222 -2.42 17.80 -0.35
CA ALA A 222 -3.42 18.82 -0.04
C ALA A 222 -4.54 18.28 0.86
N ALA A 223 -5.03 17.06 0.61
CA ALA A 223 -6.02 16.40 1.46
C ALA A 223 -5.49 16.13 2.87
N LEU A 224 -4.23 15.70 3.00
CA LEU A 224 -3.58 15.49 4.30
C LEU A 224 -3.38 16.79 5.08
N VAL A 225 -3.00 17.87 4.41
CA VAL A 225 -2.92 19.21 5.02
C VAL A 225 -4.30 19.68 5.48
N LEU A 226 -5.33 19.49 4.66
CA LEU A 226 -6.71 19.79 5.04
C LEU A 226 -7.15 18.96 6.26
N LEU A 227 -6.83 17.67 6.31
CA LEU A 227 -7.12 16.82 7.46
C LEU A 227 -6.39 17.32 8.71
N LEU A 228 -5.12 17.68 8.60
CA LEU A 228 -4.36 18.27 9.71
C LEU A 228 -5.04 19.54 10.22
N ALA A 229 -5.46 20.44 9.31
CA ALA A 229 -6.19 21.64 9.67
C ALA A 229 -7.53 21.34 10.37
N ILE A 230 -8.28 20.33 9.89
CA ILE A 230 -9.52 19.86 10.54
C ILE A 230 -9.25 19.39 11.98
N LEU A 231 -8.16 18.65 12.20
CA LEU A 231 -7.81 18.13 13.53
C LEU A 231 -7.36 19.23 14.49
N PHE A 232 -6.56 20.20 14.03
CA PHE A 232 -6.14 21.35 14.86
C PHE A 232 -7.29 22.31 15.16
N LEU A 233 -8.17 22.56 14.18
CA LEU A 233 -9.32 23.46 14.32
C LEU A 233 -10.59 22.72 14.78
N GLN A 234 -10.46 21.52 15.34
CA GLN A 234 -11.60 20.67 15.62
C GLN A 234 -12.63 21.31 16.56
N ASP A 235 -12.20 22.01 17.61
CA ASP A 235 -13.11 22.63 18.60
C ASP A 235 -14.00 23.68 17.93
N TRP A 236 -13.43 24.53 17.07
CA TRP A 236 -14.18 25.53 16.29
C TRP A 236 -15.08 24.86 15.23
N LEU A 237 -14.57 23.84 14.55
CA LEU A 237 -15.30 23.20 13.45
C LEU A 237 -16.54 22.44 13.94
N VAL A 238 -16.46 21.75 15.08
CA VAL A 238 -17.58 20.95 15.61
C VAL A 238 -18.73 21.80 16.16
N GLU A 239 -18.47 23.06 16.54
CA GLU A 239 -19.52 24.03 16.89
C GLU A 239 -20.40 24.36 15.66
N HIS A 240 -19.79 24.40 14.47
CA HIS A 240 -20.49 24.61 13.20
C HIS A 240 -20.97 23.28 12.59
N THR A 241 -22.00 22.67 13.22
CA THR A 241 -22.48 21.31 12.92
C THR A 241 -22.72 21.02 11.43
N VAL A 242 -23.40 21.92 10.72
CA VAL A 242 -23.71 21.75 9.27
C VAL A 242 -22.43 21.76 8.42
N LEU A 243 -21.50 22.66 8.72
CA LEU A 243 -20.22 22.76 8.03
C LEU A 243 -19.40 21.48 8.27
N PHE A 244 -19.28 21.06 9.53
CA PHE A 244 -18.56 19.83 9.90
C PHE A 244 -19.11 18.60 9.17
N HIS A 245 -20.43 18.39 9.19
CA HIS A 245 -21.02 17.22 8.54
C HIS A 245 -20.84 17.22 7.02
N ARG A 246 -20.95 18.39 6.35
CA ARG A 246 -20.69 18.51 4.92
C ARG A 246 -19.22 18.24 4.59
N LEU A 247 -18.30 18.86 5.32
CA LEU A 247 -16.87 18.68 5.14
C LEU A 247 -16.47 17.22 5.37
N ARG A 248 -17.00 16.58 6.43
CA ARG A 248 -16.76 15.18 6.73
C ARG A 248 -17.23 14.27 5.59
N VAL A 249 -18.45 14.46 5.09
CA VAL A 249 -18.96 13.63 3.97
C VAL A 249 -18.14 13.85 2.71
N ALA A 250 -17.78 15.10 2.39
CA ALA A 250 -16.93 15.41 1.24
C ALA A 250 -15.56 14.73 1.35
N TYR A 251 -14.92 14.78 2.53
CA TYR A 251 -13.65 14.11 2.78
C TYR A 251 -13.75 12.59 2.63
N LEU A 252 -14.80 11.97 3.19
CA LEU A 252 -15.00 10.53 3.07
C LEU A 252 -15.23 10.09 1.62
N LEU A 253 -15.99 10.88 0.84
CA LEU A 253 -16.17 10.62 -0.59
C LEU A 253 -14.83 10.70 -1.33
N PHE A 254 -14.02 11.73 -1.05
CA PHE A 254 -12.66 11.82 -1.60
C PHE A 254 -11.80 10.60 -1.22
N THR A 255 -11.81 10.18 0.04
CA THR A 255 -11.07 8.99 0.48
C THR A 255 -11.51 7.72 -0.26
N VAL A 256 -12.81 7.50 -0.45
CA VAL A 256 -13.32 6.31 -1.15
C VAL A 256 -12.98 6.33 -2.63
N PHE A 257 -13.32 7.41 -3.33
CA PHE A 257 -13.23 7.46 -4.79
C PHE A 257 -11.82 7.80 -5.28
N PHE A 258 -11.14 8.76 -4.64
CA PHE A 258 -9.82 9.19 -5.09
C PHE A 258 -8.70 8.33 -4.49
N ILE A 259 -8.62 8.23 -3.15
CA ILE A 259 -7.56 7.44 -2.51
C ILE A 259 -7.79 5.93 -2.75
N GLY A 260 -9.03 5.46 -2.58
CA GLY A 260 -9.42 4.07 -2.79
C GLY A 260 -9.45 3.67 -4.27
N PHE A 261 -10.47 4.08 -5.02
CA PHE A 261 -10.71 3.57 -6.37
C PHE A 261 -9.74 4.07 -7.45
N TYR A 262 -9.28 5.32 -7.37
CA TYR A 262 -8.40 5.92 -8.37
C TYR A 262 -6.91 5.63 -8.10
N CYS A 263 -6.42 5.93 -6.89
CA CYS A 263 -5.01 5.71 -6.55
C CYS A 263 -4.72 4.25 -6.16
N ALA A 264 -5.74 3.44 -5.82
CA ALA A 264 -5.57 2.13 -5.18
C ALA A 264 -4.66 2.18 -3.94
N ALA A 265 -4.57 3.34 -3.29
CA ALA A 265 -3.61 3.63 -2.24
C ALA A 265 -4.19 3.23 -0.88
N GLN A 266 -3.95 1.99 -0.50
CA GLN A 266 -4.45 1.44 0.76
C GLN A 266 -3.33 0.89 1.62
N LEU A 267 -3.43 1.20 2.91
CA LEU A 267 -2.61 0.59 3.93
C LEU A 267 -3.21 -0.78 4.26
N SER A 268 -2.35 -1.80 4.24
CA SER A 268 -2.68 -3.21 4.44
C SER A 268 -1.71 -3.83 5.43
N ILE A 269 -2.11 -4.95 6.07
CA ILE A 269 -1.19 -5.77 6.85
C ILE A 269 0.02 -6.24 6.03
N VAL A 270 -0.13 -6.43 4.72
CA VAL A 270 0.97 -6.83 3.82
C VAL A 270 2.07 -5.77 3.80
N ASN A 271 1.71 -4.48 3.78
CA ASN A 271 2.69 -3.40 3.78
C ASN A 271 3.47 -3.37 5.11
N LEU A 272 2.79 -3.67 6.22
CA LEU A 272 3.44 -3.78 7.52
C LEU A 272 4.41 -4.99 7.54
N LEU A 273 3.97 -6.15 7.06
CA LEU A 273 4.81 -7.36 6.99
C LEU A 273 6.00 -7.18 6.05
N ALA A 274 5.81 -6.55 4.89
CA ALA A 274 6.87 -6.22 3.94
C ALA A 274 7.92 -5.29 4.54
N PHE A 275 7.49 -4.27 5.32
CA PHE A 275 8.40 -3.39 6.05
C PHE A 275 9.23 -4.17 7.10
N PHE A 276 8.59 -5.03 7.90
CA PHE A 276 9.30 -5.86 8.88
C PHE A 276 10.29 -6.83 8.23
N HIS A 277 9.91 -7.45 7.11
CA HIS A 277 10.81 -8.34 6.36
C HIS A 277 11.98 -7.58 5.72
N SER A 278 11.75 -6.39 5.16
CA SER A 278 12.81 -5.55 4.59
C SER A 278 13.83 -5.15 5.67
N MET A 279 13.38 -4.93 6.91
CA MET A 279 14.28 -4.65 8.04
C MET A 279 15.19 -5.83 8.38
N THR A 280 14.75 -7.08 8.18
CA THR A 280 15.55 -8.28 8.50
C THR A 280 16.44 -8.75 7.33
N SER A 281 16.07 -8.46 6.09
CA SER A 281 16.74 -8.97 4.87
C SER A 281 17.66 -7.97 4.17
N GLY A 282 17.86 -6.78 4.73
CA GLY A 282 18.67 -5.70 4.17
C GLY A 282 17.78 -4.56 3.67
N PHE A 283 17.74 -3.48 4.44
CA PHE A 283 16.83 -2.37 4.21
C PHE A 283 17.23 -1.53 2.99
N SER A 284 16.37 -1.47 1.97
CA SER A 284 16.55 -0.64 0.77
C SER A 284 15.43 0.39 0.64
N TRP A 285 15.81 1.68 0.65
CA TRP A 285 14.85 2.78 0.53
C TRP A 285 14.12 2.79 -0.83
N ASP A 286 14.75 2.26 -1.88
CA ASP A 286 14.18 2.21 -3.22
C ASP A 286 12.85 1.46 -3.26
N THR A 287 12.71 0.35 -2.52
CA THR A 287 11.49 -0.47 -2.50
C THR A 287 10.31 0.28 -1.89
N LEU A 288 10.54 1.09 -0.85
CA LEU A 288 9.50 1.90 -0.20
C LEU A 288 9.11 3.14 -1.03
N LEU A 289 10.06 3.69 -1.80
CA LEU A 289 9.86 4.90 -2.60
C LEU A 289 9.17 4.65 -3.94
N ILE A 290 9.02 3.38 -4.36
CA ILE A 290 8.30 2.96 -5.58
C ILE A 290 6.79 3.27 -5.49
N GLU A 291 6.20 3.48 -4.32
CA GLU A 291 4.80 3.90 -4.22
C GLU A 291 4.66 5.26 -3.52
N PRO A 292 4.80 6.38 -4.25
CA PRO A 292 4.86 7.71 -3.63
C PRO A 292 3.64 8.03 -2.76
N VAL A 293 2.44 7.67 -3.23
CA VAL A 293 1.20 7.95 -2.50
C VAL A 293 1.12 7.13 -1.21
N ILE A 294 1.40 5.83 -1.27
CA ILE A 294 1.37 4.95 -0.09
C ILE A 294 2.47 5.33 0.90
N PHE A 295 3.65 5.72 0.42
CA PHE A 295 4.74 6.23 1.25
C PHE A 295 4.36 7.51 2.01
N ILE A 296 3.73 8.48 1.33
CA ILE A 296 3.26 9.73 1.95
C ILE A 296 2.16 9.43 2.98
N LEU A 297 1.21 8.55 2.65
CA LEU A 297 0.16 8.13 3.58
C LEU A 297 0.74 7.41 4.80
N TRP A 298 1.68 6.48 4.63
CA TRP A 298 2.37 5.80 5.75
C TRP A 298 3.10 6.80 6.64
N SER A 299 3.84 7.73 6.04
CA SER A 299 4.57 8.77 6.77
C SER A 299 3.63 9.64 7.61
N PHE A 300 2.51 10.08 7.02
CA PHE A 300 1.49 10.83 7.74
C PHE A 300 0.84 9.98 8.84
N VAL A 301 0.49 8.73 8.55
CA VAL A 301 -0.14 7.82 9.52
C VAL A 301 0.77 7.56 10.71
N ALA A 302 2.07 7.32 10.49
CA ALA A 302 3.06 7.14 11.55
C ALA A 302 3.11 8.35 12.49
N VAL A 303 3.18 9.58 11.94
CA VAL A 303 3.15 10.81 12.74
C VAL A 303 1.80 11.00 13.45
N SER A 304 0.69 10.79 12.74
CA SER A 304 -0.65 10.99 13.29
C SER A 304 -0.99 10.02 14.43
N ILE A 305 -0.47 8.79 14.38
CA ILE A 305 -0.66 7.79 15.44
C ILE A 305 0.06 8.21 16.73
N LEU A 306 1.26 8.76 16.62
CA LEU A 306 2.00 9.26 17.77
C LEU A 306 1.27 10.44 18.43
N LEU A 307 0.62 11.29 17.64
CA LEU A 307 -0.03 12.51 18.13
C LEU A 307 -1.46 12.27 18.62
N TRP A 308 -2.32 11.65 17.80
CA TRP A 308 -3.76 11.45 18.03
C TRP A 308 -4.19 9.99 18.16
N GLY A 309 -3.29 9.03 17.95
CA GLY A 309 -3.62 7.60 17.89
C GLY A 309 -4.12 7.13 16.52
N ARG A 310 -4.47 5.84 16.41
CA ARG A 310 -4.94 5.23 15.15
C ARG A 310 -6.24 5.78 14.60
N GLY A 311 -6.99 6.53 15.43
CA GLY A 311 -8.34 6.95 15.10
C GLY A 311 -8.40 7.84 13.85
N VAL A 312 -7.38 8.66 13.60
CA VAL A 312 -7.29 9.51 12.41
C VAL A 312 -7.29 8.67 11.13
N PHE A 313 -6.49 7.59 11.09
CA PHE A 313 -6.43 6.71 9.93
C PHE A 313 -7.76 5.97 9.69
N CYS A 314 -8.26 5.23 10.67
CA CYS A 314 -9.49 4.44 10.54
C CYS A 314 -10.76 5.32 10.37
N GLY A 315 -10.71 6.56 10.83
CA GLY A 315 -11.78 7.54 10.78
C GLY A 315 -11.90 8.26 9.44
N TRP A 316 -10.76 8.66 8.87
CA TRP A 316 -10.70 9.63 7.77
C TRP A 316 -9.97 9.12 6.52
N LEU A 317 -8.85 8.40 6.69
CA LEU A 317 -7.94 8.05 5.58
C LEU A 317 -8.16 6.65 5.00
N CYS A 318 -8.69 5.72 5.79
CA CYS A 318 -8.94 4.36 5.31
C CYS A 318 -10.14 4.35 4.32
N PRO A 319 -9.94 3.98 3.03
CA PRO A 319 -11.04 3.98 2.04
C PRO A 319 -12.15 3.00 2.40
N PHE A 320 -11.80 1.80 2.87
CA PHE A 320 -12.80 0.80 3.29
C PHE A 320 -13.57 1.24 4.55
N GLY A 321 -12.88 1.88 5.49
CA GLY A 321 -13.51 2.47 6.67
C GLY A 321 -14.43 3.63 6.32
N ALA A 322 -14.06 4.45 5.33
CA ALA A 322 -14.87 5.55 4.83
C ALA A 322 -16.11 5.07 4.08
N ALA A 323 -15.98 4.02 3.25
CA ALA A 323 -17.10 3.39 2.55
C ALA A 323 -18.15 2.88 3.53
N GLN A 324 -17.74 2.16 4.59
CA GLN A 324 -18.67 1.68 5.62
C GLN A 324 -19.37 2.82 6.39
N ASP A 325 -18.68 3.95 6.66
CA ASP A 325 -19.29 5.13 7.32
C ASP A 325 -20.34 5.78 6.39
N LEU A 326 -20.02 5.92 5.10
CA LEU A 326 -20.94 6.46 4.09
C LEU A 326 -22.16 5.56 3.89
N ILE A 327 -21.98 4.23 3.82
CA ILE A 327 -23.08 3.26 3.71
C ILE A 327 -23.99 3.36 4.93
N SER A 328 -23.43 3.40 6.14
CA SER A 328 -24.24 3.56 7.36
C SER A 328 -25.01 4.88 7.36
N LYS A 329 -24.38 6.00 6.98
CA LYS A 329 -25.06 7.30 6.85
C LYS A 329 -26.16 7.29 5.80
N ALA A 330 -25.96 6.59 4.68
CA ALA A 330 -26.97 6.42 3.64
C ALA A 330 -28.14 5.57 4.15
N ALA A 331 -27.85 4.45 4.82
CA ALA A 331 -28.85 3.56 5.40
C ALA A 331 -29.73 4.27 6.44
N THR A 332 -29.14 5.06 7.34
CA THR A 332 -29.89 5.85 8.33
C THR A 332 -30.79 6.89 7.65
N ARG A 333 -30.36 7.49 6.52
CA ARG A 333 -31.22 8.41 5.74
C ARG A 333 -32.37 7.71 5.03
N LEU A 334 -32.20 6.42 4.70
CA LEU A 334 -33.25 5.57 4.13
C LEU A 334 -34.18 4.96 5.19
N GLY A 335 -33.99 5.31 6.47
CA GLY A 335 -34.85 4.86 7.57
C GLY A 335 -34.43 3.52 8.19
N VAL A 336 -33.27 2.97 7.84
CA VAL A 336 -32.71 1.79 8.51
C VAL A 336 -32.14 2.22 9.86
N GLU A 337 -32.78 1.78 10.95
CA GLU A 337 -32.26 2.00 12.30
C GLU A 337 -30.99 1.16 12.50
N GLY A 338 -29.90 1.82 12.92
CA GLY A 338 -28.65 1.14 13.23
C GLY A 338 -28.79 0.29 14.49
N TYR A 339 -28.27 -0.93 14.45
CA TYR A 339 -28.30 -1.86 15.58
C TYR A 339 -26.98 -1.86 16.36
N HIS A 340 -27.07 -1.54 17.64
CA HIS A 340 -25.96 -1.62 18.59
C HIS A 340 -25.99 -2.93 19.36
N LEU A 341 -24.86 -3.65 19.34
CA LEU A 341 -24.71 -4.88 20.12
C LEU A 341 -24.61 -4.55 21.62
N PRO A 342 -25.13 -5.42 22.50
CA PRO A 342 -24.93 -5.30 23.93
C PRO A 342 -23.43 -5.21 24.25
N GLN A 343 -23.06 -4.35 25.20
CA GLN A 343 -21.67 -3.99 25.42
C GLN A 343 -20.77 -5.19 25.78
N MET A 344 -21.27 -6.15 26.55
CA MET A 344 -20.50 -7.37 26.88
C MET A 344 -20.13 -8.18 25.63
N VAL A 345 -21.03 -8.25 24.64
CA VAL A 345 -20.77 -8.92 23.36
C VAL A 345 -19.79 -8.08 22.55
N HIS A 346 -20.05 -6.77 22.47
CA HIS A 346 -19.20 -5.82 21.75
C HIS A 346 -17.73 -5.87 22.18
N GLU A 347 -17.46 -5.81 23.49
CA GLU A 347 -16.10 -5.85 24.05
C GLU A 347 -15.39 -7.18 23.77
N ARG A 348 -16.11 -8.31 23.80
CA ARG A 348 -15.55 -9.63 23.47
C ARG A 348 -15.26 -9.77 21.98
N LEU A 349 -16.13 -9.26 21.12
CA LEU A 349 -15.94 -9.34 19.66
C LEU A 349 -14.73 -8.52 19.19
N TRP A 350 -14.31 -7.49 19.94
CA TRP A 350 -13.05 -6.78 19.64
C TRP A 350 -11.82 -7.69 19.71
N ALA A 351 -11.84 -8.76 20.53
CA ALA A 351 -10.72 -9.68 20.63
C ALA A 351 -10.44 -10.41 19.30
N ILE A 352 -11.45 -10.60 18.46
CA ILE A 352 -11.37 -11.37 17.20
C ILE A 352 -10.28 -10.79 16.28
N LYS A 353 -10.27 -9.48 16.04
CA LYS A 353 -9.23 -8.85 15.20
C LYS A 353 -7.81 -9.03 15.74
N TYR A 354 -7.65 -9.11 17.06
CA TYR A 354 -6.33 -9.35 17.67
C TYR A 354 -5.90 -10.81 17.50
N PHE A 355 -6.82 -11.78 17.61
CA PHE A 355 -6.54 -13.18 17.29
C PHE A 355 -6.18 -13.36 15.81
N ILE A 356 -6.90 -12.70 14.91
CA ILE A 356 -6.58 -12.69 13.47
C ILE A 356 -5.16 -12.15 13.26
N LEU A 357 -4.81 -11.01 13.89
CA LEU A 357 -3.46 -10.44 13.77
C LEU A 357 -2.38 -11.40 14.28
N ILE A 358 -2.57 -12.03 15.45
CA ILE A 358 -1.61 -12.99 16.02
C ILE A 358 -1.45 -14.20 15.09
N ALA A 359 -2.54 -14.72 14.54
CA ALA A 359 -2.50 -15.82 13.59
C ALA A 359 -1.75 -15.45 12.31
N LEU A 360 -1.98 -14.25 11.76
CA LEU A 360 -1.28 -13.75 10.57
C LEU A 360 0.23 -13.62 10.82
N ILE A 361 0.63 -13.04 11.96
CA ILE A 361 2.04 -12.90 12.32
C ILE A 361 2.67 -14.30 12.53
N GLY A 362 2.02 -15.17 13.28
CA GLY A 362 2.54 -16.51 13.58
C GLY A 362 2.76 -17.36 12.32
N LEU A 363 1.82 -17.33 11.38
CA LEU A 363 1.93 -18.06 10.11
C LEU A 363 2.92 -17.41 9.14
N SER A 364 3.13 -16.09 9.22
CA SER A 364 4.11 -15.40 8.39
C SER A 364 5.56 -15.78 8.68
N LEU A 365 5.83 -16.32 9.87
CA LEU A 365 7.14 -16.85 10.25
C LEU A 365 7.45 -18.20 9.60
N ASP A 366 6.41 -18.93 9.14
CA ASP A 366 6.53 -20.26 8.55
C ASP A 366 6.68 -20.21 7.02
N SER A 367 5.87 -19.39 6.32
CA SER A 367 6.11 -19.05 4.91
C SER A 367 5.44 -17.74 4.49
N MET A 368 6.13 -16.93 3.66
CA MET A 368 5.56 -15.70 3.10
C MET A 368 4.35 -15.97 2.18
N VAL A 369 4.32 -17.13 1.51
CA VAL A 369 3.22 -17.53 0.62
C VAL A 369 1.93 -17.77 1.41
N ASN A 370 2.03 -18.41 2.59
CA ASN A 370 0.87 -18.61 3.47
C ASN A 370 0.39 -17.28 4.08
N ALA A 371 1.31 -16.38 4.42
CA ALA A 371 0.96 -15.02 4.88
C ALA A 371 0.18 -14.24 3.81
N ALA A 372 0.60 -14.32 2.54
CA ALA A 372 -0.07 -13.66 1.42
C ALA A 372 -1.48 -14.23 1.17
N ARG A 373 -1.67 -15.55 1.32
CA ARG A 373 -3.01 -16.17 1.20
C ARG A 373 -3.93 -15.80 2.35
N LEU A 374 -3.46 -15.72 3.59
CA LEU A 374 -4.31 -15.27 4.70
C LEU A 374 -4.54 -13.75 4.74
N ALA A 375 -3.65 -12.95 4.13
CA ALA A 375 -3.89 -11.51 3.96
C ALA A 375 -5.14 -11.20 3.10
N GLU A 376 -5.71 -12.21 2.42
CA GLU A 376 -7.02 -12.12 1.74
C GLU A 376 -8.20 -11.89 2.69
N VAL A 377 -8.00 -12.06 4.01
CA VAL A 377 -8.94 -11.57 5.04
C VAL A 377 -9.21 -10.07 4.89
N GLU A 378 -8.29 -9.32 4.30
CA GLU A 378 -8.51 -7.91 3.97
C GLU A 378 -9.31 -7.77 2.66
N PRO A 379 -10.55 -7.25 2.69
CA PRO A 379 -11.39 -7.08 1.49
C PRO A 379 -10.87 -5.99 0.55
N PHE A 380 -9.85 -5.25 1.00
CA PHE A 380 -9.10 -4.18 0.35
C PHE A 380 -8.74 -4.46 -1.10
N LYS A 381 -8.11 -5.60 -1.39
CA LYS A 381 -7.71 -5.97 -2.75
C LYS A 381 -8.92 -6.21 -3.64
N THR A 382 -9.92 -6.94 -3.14
CA THR A 382 -11.16 -7.21 -3.88
C THR A 382 -11.94 -5.93 -4.17
N THR A 383 -12.04 -5.01 -3.22
CA THR A 383 -12.85 -3.80 -3.34
C THR A 383 -12.19 -2.71 -4.18
N PHE A 384 -10.92 -2.38 -3.93
CA PHE A 384 -10.28 -1.18 -4.51
C PHE A 384 -9.23 -1.47 -5.59
N ILE A 385 -8.50 -2.60 -5.50
CA ILE A 385 -7.48 -2.94 -6.50
C ILE A 385 -8.11 -3.64 -7.70
N LEU A 386 -9.02 -4.59 -7.44
CA LEU A 386 -9.64 -5.41 -8.46
C LEU A 386 -11.06 -4.95 -8.84
N HIS A 387 -11.59 -3.89 -8.21
CA HIS A 387 -12.91 -3.34 -8.50
C HIS A 387 -14.02 -4.39 -8.57
N PHE A 388 -13.98 -5.37 -7.64
CA PHE A 388 -14.89 -6.53 -7.56
C PHE A 388 -14.78 -7.54 -8.73
N ALA A 389 -13.77 -7.45 -9.59
CA ALA A 389 -13.43 -8.45 -10.60
C ALA A 389 -12.53 -9.55 -10.00
N ARG A 390 -13.09 -10.39 -9.13
CA ARG A 390 -12.41 -11.53 -8.50
C ARG A 390 -13.35 -12.73 -8.40
N GLU A 391 -12.83 -13.89 -8.01
CA GLU A 391 -13.64 -15.08 -7.73
C GLU A 391 -14.85 -14.75 -6.83
N PRO A 392 -16.03 -15.36 -7.09
CA PRO A 392 -17.28 -14.98 -6.45
C PRO A 392 -17.24 -15.02 -4.92
N VAL A 393 -16.47 -15.95 -4.33
CA VAL A 393 -16.34 -16.10 -2.88
C VAL A 393 -15.81 -14.81 -2.23
N PHE A 394 -14.76 -14.20 -2.79
CA PHE A 394 -14.19 -12.98 -2.25
C PHE A 394 -15.08 -11.76 -2.49
N VAL A 395 -15.77 -11.71 -3.62
CA VAL A 395 -16.71 -10.63 -3.95
C VAL A 395 -17.90 -10.66 -3.00
N VAL A 396 -18.50 -11.83 -2.80
CA VAL A 396 -19.60 -12.03 -1.85
C VAL A 396 -19.15 -11.65 -0.43
N TYR A 397 -17.95 -12.07 -0.02
CA TYR A 397 -17.39 -11.69 1.27
C TYR A 397 -17.26 -10.17 1.45
N ALA A 398 -16.64 -9.47 0.49
CA ALA A 398 -16.45 -8.03 0.55
C ALA A 398 -17.80 -7.27 0.53
N VAL A 399 -18.72 -7.68 -0.34
CA VAL A 399 -20.07 -7.08 -0.43
C VAL A 399 -20.86 -7.34 0.85
N ALA A 400 -20.79 -8.54 1.43
CA ALA A 400 -21.45 -8.85 2.70
C ALA A 400 -20.93 -7.96 3.85
N LEU A 401 -19.62 -7.74 3.92
CA LEU A 401 -19.02 -6.83 4.91
C LEU A 401 -19.43 -5.37 4.72
N LEU A 402 -19.61 -4.91 3.48
CA LEU A 402 -20.14 -3.59 3.19
C LEU A 402 -21.64 -3.51 3.50
N ALA A 403 -22.42 -4.53 3.18
CA ALA A 403 -23.85 -4.59 3.43
C ALA A 403 -24.19 -4.59 4.92
N ILE A 404 -23.48 -5.40 5.73
CA ILE A 404 -23.69 -5.42 7.20
C ILE A 404 -23.38 -4.06 7.84
N SER A 405 -22.53 -3.24 7.20
CA SER A 405 -22.21 -1.90 7.70
C SER A 405 -23.39 -0.92 7.63
N ALA A 406 -24.42 -1.21 6.83
CA ALA A 406 -25.67 -0.46 6.83
C ALA A 406 -26.40 -0.56 8.18
N ILE A 407 -26.33 -1.74 8.83
CA ILE A 407 -26.99 -2.01 10.12
C ILE A 407 -26.02 -1.72 11.27
N ASN A 408 -24.74 -2.08 11.11
CA ASN A 408 -23.72 -1.94 12.14
C ASN A 408 -22.49 -1.20 11.59
N SER A 409 -22.47 0.13 11.76
CA SER A 409 -21.45 1.02 11.19
C SER A 409 -20.02 0.53 11.44
N LYS A 410 -19.21 0.47 10.38
CA LYS A 410 -17.81 0.01 10.39
C LYS A 410 -17.58 -1.38 11.02
N PHE A 411 -18.49 -2.33 10.79
CA PHE A 411 -18.42 -3.70 11.31
C PHE A 411 -17.03 -4.36 11.13
N TYR A 412 -16.47 -4.31 9.91
CA TYR A 412 -15.15 -4.91 9.63
C TYR A 412 -14.04 -4.25 10.46
N CYS A 413 -14.04 -2.92 10.53
CA CYS A 413 -13.00 -2.18 11.27
C CYS A 413 -13.08 -2.42 12.78
N LYS A 414 -14.25 -2.75 13.32
CA LYS A 414 -14.45 -3.07 14.74
C LYS A 414 -13.95 -4.46 15.10
N TYR A 415 -14.22 -5.45 14.26
CA TYR A 415 -14.15 -6.85 14.67
C TYR A 415 -13.18 -7.72 13.87
N LEU A 416 -12.90 -7.39 12.61
CA LEU A 416 -12.11 -8.25 11.72
C LEU A 416 -10.78 -7.65 11.26
N CYS A 417 -10.65 -6.32 11.24
CA CYS A 417 -9.52 -5.63 10.63
C CYS A 417 -8.18 -5.86 11.37
N PRO A 418 -7.23 -6.64 10.82
CA PRO A 418 -5.96 -6.95 11.48
C PRO A 418 -5.02 -5.74 11.50
N LEU A 419 -5.00 -4.94 10.42
CA LEU A 419 -4.26 -3.68 10.40
C LEU A 419 -4.73 -2.74 11.51
N GLY A 420 -6.05 -2.62 11.71
CA GLY A 420 -6.61 -1.82 12.80
C GLY A 420 -6.14 -2.28 14.18
N ALA A 421 -6.04 -3.60 14.40
CA ALA A 421 -5.50 -4.18 15.62
C ALA A 421 -4.00 -3.87 15.80
N ALA A 422 -3.21 -3.92 14.73
CA ALA A 422 -1.78 -3.58 14.78
C ALA A 422 -1.57 -2.10 15.16
N LEU A 423 -2.33 -1.18 14.56
CA LEU A 423 -2.25 0.25 14.88
C LEU A 423 -2.78 0.57 16.28
N SER A 424 -3.69 -0.25 16.83
CA SER A 424 -4.16 -0.09 18.22
C SER A 424 -3.03 -0.29 19.23
N PHE A 425 -2.09 -1.17 18.95
CA PHE A 425 -0.95 -1.41 19.85
C PHE A 425 -0.07 -0.17 19.99
N VAL A 426 0.19 0.52 18.88
CA VAL A 426 1.01 1.74 18.85
C VAL A 426 0.27 2.93 19.48
N THR A 427 -1.07 2.95 19.40
CA THR A 427 -1.91 4.04 19.96
C THR A 427 -1.72 4.23 21.46
N ARG A 428 -1.25 3.20 22.18
CA ARG A 428 -0.93 3.30 23.61
C ARG A 428 0.16 4.33 23.93
N PHE A 429 1.00 4.68 22.95
CA PHE A 429 2.11 5.64 23.09
C PHE A 429 1.74 7.06 22.63
N ARG A 430 0.45 7.36 22.44
CA ARG A 430 0.02 8.68 21.99
C ARG A 430 0.33 9.77 23.02
N ILE A 431 0.63 10.98 22.53
CA ILE A 431 1.07 12.11 23.35
C ILE A 431 -0.11 13.00 23.77
N PHE A 432 -1.10 13.21 22.91
CA PHE A 432 -2.15 14.21 23.15
C PHE A 432 -3.56 13.63 23.33
N ASP A 433 -4.30 14.25 24.26
CA ASP A 433 -5.67 13.90 24.65
C ASP A 433 -6.63 15.08 24.41
N TRP A 434 -7.10 15.23 23.17
CA TRP A 434 -7.88 16.42 22.77
C TRP A 434 -9.40 16.25 22.89
N LEU A 435 -9.92 15.03 23.07
CA LEU A 435 -11.36 14.80 23.13
C LEU A 435 -11.95 15.25 24.47
N ARG A 436 -12.73 16.34 24.45
CA ARG A 436 -13.31 16.93 25.65
C ARG A 436 -14.47 16.11 26.19
N ARG A 437 -14.56 16.03 27.53
CA ARG A 437 -15.66 15.43 28.29
C ARG A 437 -16.04 16.33 29.46
N ARG A 438 -17.31 16.29 29.86
CA ARG A 438 -17.81 16.97 31.07
C ARG A 438 -17.89 15.96 32.22
N ARG A 439 -17.99 16.46 33.45
CA ARG A 439 -18.10 15.61 34.65
C ARG A 439 -19.40 14.80 34.68
N GLU A 440 -20.45 15.33 34.07
CA GLU A 440 -21.77 14.71 33.98
C GLU A 440 -21.85 13.63 32.89
N CYS A 441 -20.82 13.52 32.03
CA CYS A 441 -20.75 12.50 30.99
C CYS A 441 -20.56 11.11 31.60
N GLY A 442 -21.37 10.13 31.19
CA GLY A 442 -21.43 8.79 31.75
C GLY A 442 -22.41 8.67 32.92
N LYS A 443 -22.45 9.63 33.84
CA LYS A 443 -23.43 9.64 34.95
C LYS A 443 -23.88 11.07 35.27
N PRO A 444 -25.15 11.45 35.02
CA PRO A 444 -26.25 10.68 34.44
C PRO A 444 -26.32 10.70 32.89
N CYS A 445 -25.48 11.47 32.20
CA CYS A 445 -25.62 11.69 30.75
C CYS A 445 -25.04 10.56 29.89
N GLN A 446 -25.84 9.97 29.00
CA GLN A 446 -25.42 8.90 28.07
C GLN A 446 -25.43 9.31 26.58
N ALA A 447 -25.70 10.57 26.27
CA ALA A 447 -25.94 11.03 24.89
C ALA A 447 -24.80 10.68 23.91
N CYS A 448 -23.56 10.98 24.29
CA CYS A 448 -22.40 10.70 23.43
C CYS A 448 -22.12 9.20 23.28
N ALA A 449 -22.40 8.38 24.29
CA ALA A 449 -22.20 6.94 24.23
C ALA A 449 -23.18 6.30 23.24
N HIS A 450 -24.45 6.74 23.29
CA HIS A 450 -25.49 6.29 22.35
C HIS A 450 -25.20 6.69 20.90
N GLN A 451 -24.66 7.89 20.66
CA GLN A 451 -24.33 8.35 19.30
C GLN A 451 -23.01 7.79 18.77
N CYS A 452 -22.18 7.17 19.63
CA CYS A 452 -20.92 6.60 19.20
C CYS A 452 -21.15 5.35 18.34
N GLN A 453 -21.11 5.51 17.02
CA GLN A 453 -21.28 4.41 16.06
C GLN A 453 -20.27 3.26 16.24
N ILE A 454 -19.09 3.57 16.78
CA ILE A 454 -18.05 2.58 17.07
C ILE A 454 -18.23 1.93 18.44
N ALA A 455 -19.07 2.51 19.30
CA ALA A 455 -19.25 2.13 20.70
C ALA A 455 -17.93 2.10 21.51
N ALA A 456 -17.02 3.01 21.18
CA ALA A 456 -15.76 3.20 21.91
C ALA A 456 -15.94 3.96 23.24
N ILE A 457 -17.14 4.41 23.59
CA ILE A 457 -17.42 5.13 24.84
C ILE A 457 -18.15 4.19 25.80
N LYS A 458 -17.56 3.93 26.95
CA LYS A 458 -18.18 3.10 27.99
C LYS A 458 -19.37 3.84 28.65
N PRO A 459 -20.32 3.13 29.29
CA PRO A 459 -21.39 3.72 30.08
C PRO A 459 -20.89 4.55 31.25
N THR A 460 -19.66 4.28 31.72
CA THR A 460 -18.99 5.12 32.72
C THR A 460 -18.62 6.51 32.19
N GLY A 461 -18.66 6.70 30.87
CA GLY A 461 -18.34 7.96 30.19
C GLY A 461 -16.91 8.06 29.69
N GLU A 462 -16.07 7.06 29.93
CA GLU A 462 -14.68 7.00 29.44
C GLU A 462 -14.63 6.62 27.96
N ILE A 463 -13.69 7.24 27.23
CA ILE A 463 -13.39 6.88 25.84
C ILE A 463 -12.27 5.83 25.85
N VAL A 464 -12.49 4.72 25.15
CA VAL A 464 -11.46 3.71 24.91
C VAL A 464 -10.66 4.11 23.68
N ASP A 465 -9.51 4.74 23.88
CA ASP A 465 -8.76 5.37 22.78
C ASP A 465 -8.23 4.37 21.76
N ASN A 466 -7.83 3.18 22.21
CA ASN A 466 -7.43 2.07 21.35
C ASN A 466 -8.57 1.61 20.42
N GLU A 467 -9.81 1.98 20.72
CA GLU A 467 -10.99 1.65 19.93
C GLU A 467 -11.63 2.85 19.21
N CYS A 468 -11.26 4.07 19.60
CA CYS A 468 -11.79 5.30 19.04
C CYS A 468 -11.32 5.54 17.59
N HIS A 469 -12.26 5.86 16.69
CA HIS A 469 -11.97 6.19 15.29
C HIS A 469 -11.91 7.70 15.01
N TYR A 470 -11.75 8.52 16.05
CA TYR A 470 -11.60 9.99 15.94
C TYR A 470 -12.61 10.66 14.98
N CYS A 471 -13.87 10.22 15.01
CA CYS A 471 -14.90 10.70 14.10
C CYS A 471 -15.50 12.05 14.50
N LEU A 472 -15.17 12.56 15.70
CA LEU A 472 -15.62 13.83 16.27
C LEU A 472 -17.14 14.00 16.46
N GLU A 473 -17.94 13.00 16.12
CA GLU A 473 -19.40 13.05 16.29
C GLU A 473 -19.81 13.27 17.77
N CYS A 474 -19.04 12.72 18.72
CA CYS A 474 -19.25 12.97 20.14
C CYS A 474 -18.89 14.40 20.56
N GLN A 475 -17.96 15.05 19.86
CA GLN A 475 -17.56 16.44 20.12
C GLN A 475 -18.59 17.43 19.54
N VAL A 476 -19.18 17.13 18.38
CA VAL A 476 -20.34 17.87 17.86
C VAL A 476 -21.45 17.93 18.90
N THR A 477 -21.81 16.78 19.47
CA THR A 477 -22.85 16.71 20.51
C THR A 477 -22.41 17.31 21.85
N TYR A 478 -21.11 17.40 22.13
CA TYR A 478 -20.59 18.03 23.34
C TYR A 478 -20.80 19.56 23.36
N TRP A 479 -20.70 20.19 22.19
CA TRP A 479 -20.84 21.64 22.00
C TRP A 479 -22.26 22.08 21.63
N ASP A 480 -23.12 21.17 21.16
CA ASP A 480 -24.49 21.48 20.79
C ASP A 480 -25.38 21.80 22.02
N GLU A 481 -25.84 23.05 22.13
CA GLU A 481 -26.72 23.52 23.21
C GLU A 481 -28.12 22.89 23.21
N HIS A 482 -28.54 22.26 22.11
CA HIS A 482 -29.84 21.61 21.93
C HIS A 482 -29.77 20.09 22.11
N ARG A 483 -28.60 19.47 21.95
CA ARG A 483 -28.42 18.02 22.10
C ARG A 483 -27.73 17.62 23.40
N CYS A 484 -26.79 18.42 23.90
CA CYS A 484 -26.04 18.10 25.12
C CYS A 484 -26.92 18.32 26.36
N PRO A 485 -27.34 17.29 27.12
CA PRO A 485 -28.28 17.47 28.23
C PRO A 485 -27.82 18.52 29.28
N PRO A 486 -26.54 18.55 29.70
CA PRO A 486 -26.05 19.62 30.59
C PRO A 486 -26.16 21.03 30.02
N LEU A 487 -25.98 21.22 28.71
CA LEU A 487 -26.13 22.53 28.06
C LEU A 487 -27.59 22.89 27.86
N VAL A 488 -28.43 21.93 27.49
CA VAL A 488 -29.89 22.10 27.38
C VAL A 488 -30.47 22.58 28.71
N GLU A 489 -30.05 21.97 29.82
CA GLU A 489 -30.49 22.37 31.16
C GLU A 489 -30.02 23.80 31.50
N LYS A 490 -28.76 24.14 31.20
CA LYS A 490 -28.22 25.50 31.39
C LYS A 490 -28.96 26.53 30.53
N ARG A 491 -29.24 26.21 29.27
CA ARG A 491 -29.98 27.08 28.34
C ARG A 491 -31.41 27.31 28.84
N LYS A 492 -32.14 26.26 29.17
CA LYS A 492 -33.49 26.35 29.75
C LYS A 492 -33.52 27.23 31.01
N LYS A 493 -32.53 27.08 31.91
CA LYS A 493 -32.40 27.96 33.10
C LYS A 493 -32.16 29.43 32.74
N ARG A 494 -31.31 29.72 31.74
CA ARG A 494 -31.07 31.08 31.24
C ARG A 494 -32.34 31.68 30.62
N GLU A 495 -33.07 30.93 29.80
CA GLU A 495 -34.34 31.34 29.18
C GLU A 495 -35.41 31.66 30.25
N VAL A 496 -35.57 30.81 31.26
CA VAL A 496 -36.50 31.06 32.37
C VAL A 496 -36.12 32.33 33.14
N LYS A 497 -34.83 32.51 33.46
CA LYS A 497 -34.34 33.70 34.16
C LYS A 497 -34.54 34.98 33.33
N ALA A 498 -34.35 34.90 32.01
CA ALA A 498 -34.60 36.01 31.10
C ALA A 498 -36.10 36.37 31.04
N LYS A 499 -36.99 35.38 30.94
CA LYS A 499 -38.45 35.59 31.00
C LYS A 499 -38.90 36.22 32.32
N MET A 500 -38.37 35.75 33.46
CA MET A 500 -38.67 36.35 34.77
C MET A 500 -38.20 37.80 34.87
N ARG A 501 -36.99 38.12 34.35
CA ARG A 501 -36.47 39.50 34.31
C ARG A 501 -37.31 40.41 33.42
N ALA A 502 -37.71 39.94 32.23
CA ALA A 502 -38.58 40.69 31.33
C ALA A 502 -39.95 40.98 31.95
N LYS A 503 -40.57 39.99 32.62
CA LYS A 503 -41.84 40.17 33.33
C LYS A 503 -41.72 41.18 34.48
N LYS A 504 -40.61 41.15 35.24
CA LYS A 504 -40.36 42.13 36.30
C LYS A 504 -40.20 43.55 35.74
N ALA A 505 -39.51 43.72 34.62
CA ALA A 505 -39.35 45.03 33.98
C ALA A 505 -40.69 45.60 33.47
N GLN A 506 -41.56 44.75 32.87
CA GLN A 506 -42.89 45.17 32.42
C GLN A 506 -43.83 45.53 33.58
N GLY A 507 -43.75 44.82 34.70
CA GLY A 507 -44.54 45.13 35.89
C GLY A 507 -44.18 46.46 36.56
N VAL A 508 -42.92 46.91 36.44
CA VAL A 508 -42.47 48.22 36.97
C VAL A 508 -42.98 49.37 36.09
N ILE A 509 -42.99 49.20 34.77
CA ILE A 509 -43.49 50.24 33.85
C ILE A 509 -45.01 50.47 34.03
N ALA A 510 -45.76 49.41 34.34
CA ALA A 510 -47.21 49.49 34.55
C ALA A 510 -47.61 50.05 35.93
N SER A 511 -46.69 50.15 36.90
CA SER A 511 -46.97 50.76 38.21
C SER A 511 -46.60 52.24 38.32
N ASP A 512 -45.84 52.75 37.35
CA ASP A 512 -45.39 54.15 37.28
C ASP A 512 -46.20 55.00 36.28
N SER A 513 -47.26 54.43 35.68
CA SER A 513 -48.27 55.11 34.83
C SER A 513 -49.59 55.21 35.60
#